data_AF-A0A4S4G7W9-F1
#
_entry.id   AF-A0A4S4G7W9-F1
#
_cell.length_a   1.000
_cell.length_b   1.000
_cell.length_c   1.000
_cell.angle_alpha   90.00
_cell.angle_beta   90.00
_cell.angle_gamma   90.00
#
_symmetry.space_group_name_H-M   'P 1'
#
loop_
_entity.id
_entity.type
_entity.pdbx_description
1 polymer ?
#
loop_
_entity_poly.entity_id
_entity_poly.type
_entity_poly.pdbx_seq_one_letter_code
_entity_poly.pdbx_strand_id
1 'polypeptide(L)'
;MNGELYDAMVGDFGPIITLIAVGTISIIAILKLGIKFDLNEYFVSRKNRHRSLARLNCPHIRIAPEQNGISYQSLFVSPSGTLDWVCTQCGTVTHAPLSESEVEEMAKFYLANPKKYSKKMRKFEKHAKKSF
;
A
#
# COMPACT_ATOMS: atom_id res chain seq x y z
N MET A 1 5.73 -67.57 -7.93
CA MET A 1 5.88 -66.95 -6.60
C MET A 1 6.22 -65.45 -6.61
N ASN A 2 6.80 -64.88 -7.68
CA ASN A 2 7.09 -63.43 -7.70
C ASN A 2 5.90 -62.57 -8.17
N GLY A 3 4.94 -63.11 -8.91
CA GLY A 3 3.75 -62.40 -9.41
C GLY A 3 2.68 -62.19 -8.34
N GLU A 4 2.32 -63.23 -7.58
CA GLU A 4 1.29 -63.14 -6.53
C GLU A 4 1.70 -62.24 -5.35
N LEU A 5 3.00 -62.18 -5.02
CA LEU A 5 3.55 -61.26 -4.03
C LEU A 5 3.49 -59.80 -4.50
N TYR A 6 3.67 -59.58 -5.81
CA TYR A 6 3.57 -58.26 -6.42
C TYR A 6 2.11 -57.79 -6.51
N ASP A 7 1.19 -58.67 -6.91
CA ASP A 7 -0.24 -58.37 -6.97
C ASP A 7 -0.86 -58.14 -5.58
N ALA A 8 -0.39 -58.85 -4.54
CA ALA A 8 -0.79 -58.58 -3.16
C ALA A 8 -0.23 -57.25 -2.62
N MET A 9 1.02 -56.91 -2.96
CA MET A 9 1.60 -55.60 -2.61
C MET A 9 0.91 -54.43 -3.34
N VAL A 10 0.53 -54.61 -4.61
CA VAL A 10 -0.11 -53.56 -5.40
C VAL A 10 -1.61 -53.45 -5.12
N GLY A 11 -2.30 -54.57 -4.90
CA GLY A 11 -3.73 -54.63 -4.65
C GLY A 11 -4.14 -54.11 -3.26
N ASP A 12 -3.53 -54.65 -2.20
CA ASP A 12 -3.95 -54.34 -0.82
C ASP A 12 -3.15 -53.18 -0.20
N PHE A 13 -1.85 -53.05 -0.53
CA PHE A 13 -1.01 -51.98 0.01
C PHE A 13 -0.88 -50.77 -0.93
N GLY A 14 -1.17 -50.90 -2.22
CA GLY A 14 -1.12 -49.79 -3.18
C GLY A 14 -2.01 -48.60 -2.80
N PRO A 15 -3.28 -48.81 -2.39
CA PRO A 15 -4.15 -47.72 -1.92
C PRO A 15 -3.60 -47.05 -0.65
N ILE A 16 -3.05 -47.83 0.28
CA ILE A 16 -2.47 -47.34 1.54
C ILE A 16 -1.23 -46.48 1.28
N ILE A 17 -0.33 -46.95 0.42
CA ILE A 17 0.87 -46.22 0.01
C ILE A 17 0.49 -44.92 -0.71
N THR A 18 -0.52 -44.96 -1.58
CA THR A 18 -1.02 -43.78 -2.29
C THR A 18 -1.60 -42.74 -1.31
N LEU A 19 -2.38 -43.18 -0.31
CA LEU A 19 -2.91 -42.29 0.74
C LEU A 19 -1.80 -41.63 1.55
N ILE A 20 -0.76 -42.37 1.93
CA ILE A 20 0.40 -41.84 2.66
C ILE A 20 1.15 -40.82 1.79
N ALA A 21 1.37 -41.12 0.51
CA ALA A 21 2.04 -40.22 -0.42
C ALA A 21 1.24 -38.92 -0.65
N VAL A 22 -0.08 -39.02 -0.85
CA VAL A 22 -0.94 -37.84 -1.00
C VAL A 22 -0.97 -37.02 0.28
N GLY A 23 -1.15 -37.66 1.44
CA GLY A 23 -1.18 -36.99 2.73
C GLY A 23 0.11 -36.24 3.03
N THR A 24 1.27 -36.86 2.79
CA THR A 24 2.57 -36.21 2.97
C THR A 24 2.78 -35.02 2.04
N ILE A 25 2.42 -35.14 0.75
CA ILE A 25 2.49 -34.03 -0.21
C ILE A 25 1.56 -32.88 0.22
N SER A 26 0.34 -33.17 0.63
CA SER A 26 -0.63 -32.17 1.09
C SER A 26 -0.14 -31.42 2.34
N ILE A 27 0.42 -32.12 3.32
CA ILE A 27 0.97 -31.50 4.54
C ILE A 27 2.15 -30.60 4.19
N ILE A 28 3.08 -31.07 3.34
CA ILE A 28 4.23 -30.27 2.90
C ILE A 28 3.76 -29.02 2.14
N ALA A 29 2.74 -29.15 1.28
CA ALA A 29 2.18 -28.02 0.54
C ALA A 29 1.56 -26.98 1.49
N ILE A 30 0.75 -27.41 2.46
CA ILE A 30 0.12 -26.51 3.45
C ILE A 30 1.18 -25.81 4.31
N LEU A 31 2.18 -26.55 4.80
CA LEU A 31 3.25 -25.98 5.61
C LEU A 31 4.12 -25.02 4.79
N LYS A 32 4.55 -25.38 3.57
CA LYS A 32 5.36 -24.48 2.74
C LYS A 32 4.61 -23.24 2.25
N LEU A 33 3.30 -23.35 1.98
CA LEU A 33 2.48 -22.20 1.59
C LEU A 33 2.15 -21.31 2.78
N GLY A 34 1.82 -21.91 3.94
CA GLY A 34 1.52 -21.18 5.17
C GLY A 34 2.74 -20.47 5.77
N ILE A 35 3.91 -21.11 5.75
CA ILE A 35 5.17 -20.51 6.26
C ILE A 35 5.63 -19.35 5.36
N LYS A 36 5.38 -19.41 4.04
CA LYS A 36 5.77 -18.33 3.11
C LYS A 36 4.81 -17.15 3.10
N PHE A 37 3.56 -17.33 3.53
CA PHE A 37 2.59 -16.24 3.56
C PHE A 37 2.59 -15.59 4.93
N ASP A 38 3.60 -14.75 5.18
CA ASP A 38 3.58 -13.86 6.34
C ASP A 38 2.49 -12.80 6.13
N LEU A 39 1.36 -13.01 6.81
CA LEU A 39 0.24 -12.07 6.82
C LEU A 39 0.67 -10.68 7.32
N ASN A 40 1.57 -10.62 8.30
CA ASN A 40 2.06 -9.37 8.85
C ASN A 40 2.90 -8.62 7.80
N GLU A 41 3.82 -9.31 7.13
CA GLU A 41 4.59 -8.72 6.02
C GLU A 41 3.67 -8.25 4.88
N TYR A 42 2.64 -9.04 4.54
CA TYR A 42 1.64 -8.65 3.55
C TYR A 42 0.90 -7.37 3.96
N PHE A 43 0.44 -7.27 5.22
CA PHE A 43 -0.24 -6.06 5.70
C PHE A 43 0.70 -4.85 5.70
N VAL A 44 1.94 -5.00 6.15
CA VAL A 44 2.96 -3.94 6.12
C VAL A 44 3.23 -3.48 4.69
N SER A 45 3.45 -4.41 3.76
CA SER A 45 3.68 -4.14 2.35
C SER A 45 2.49 -3.40 1.71
N ARG A 46 1.26 -3.87 1.98
CA ARG A 46 0.04 -3.21 1.51
C ARG A 46 -0.11 -1.80 2.07
N LYS A 47 0.13 -1.60 3.37
CA LYS A 47 0.07 -0.27 4.01
C LYS A 47 1.11 0.67 3.40
N ASN A 48 2.34 0.22 3.23
CA ASN A 48 3.42 0.99 2.62
C ASN A 48 3.10 1.38 1.18
N ARG A 49 2.57 0.44 0.37
CA ARG A 49 2.12 0.74 -0.99
C ARG A 49 1.05 1.83 -1.01
N HIS A 50 0.04 1.73 -0.15
CA HIS A 50 -1.01 2.75 -0.08
C HIS A 50 -0.50 4.08 0.46
N ARG A 51 0.46 4.09 1.39
CA ARG A 51 1.11 5.31 1.88
C ARG A 51 1.88 6.02 0.76
N SER A 52 2.65 5.28 -0.04
CA SER A 52 3.36 5.83 -1.20
C SER A 52 2.40 6.39 -2.25
N LEU A 53 1.29 5.70 -2.53
CA LEU A 53 0.26 6.19 -3.44
C LEU A 53 -0.46 7.42 -2.89
N ALA A 54 -0.69 7.50 -1.58
CA ALA A 54 -1.26 8.69 -0.94
C ALA A 54 -0.31 9.88 -1.10
N ARG A 55 0.99 9.71 -0.80
CA ARG A 55 2.03 10.74 -1.00
C ARG A 55 2.07 11.24 -2.43
N LEU A 56 2.07 10.35 -3.42
CA LEU A 56 2.07 10.71 -4.85
C LEU A 56 0.84 11.53 -5.26
N ASN A 57 -0.33 11.23 -4.67
CA ASN A 57 -1.57 11.93 -4.97
C ASN A 57 -1.84 13.11 -4.02
N CYS A 58 -0.95 13.44 -3.10
CA CYS A 58 -1.12 14.62 -2.26
C CYS A 58 -0.93 15.88 -3.11
N PRO A 59 -1.84 16.87 -3.05
CA PRO A 59 -1.65 18.13 -3.75
C PRO A 59 -0.66 19.06 -3.03
N HIS A 60 -0.30 18.78 -1.77
CA HIS A 60 0.60 19.58 -0.93
C HIS A 60 0.18 21.03 -0.68
N ILE A 61 -1.04 21.38 -1.09
CA ILE A 61 -1.67 22.68 -0.92
C ILE A 61 -3.12 22.50 -0.51
N ARG A 62 -3.55 23.32 0.43
CA ARG A 62 -4.95 23.44 0.81
C ARG A 62 -5.53 24.64 0.10
N ILE A 63 -6.68 24.45 -0.54
CA ILE A 63 -7.48 25.50 -1.15
C ILE A 63 -8.83 25.48 -0.44
N ALA A 64 -9.23 26.60 0.15
CA ALA A 64 -10.48 26.70 0.91
C ALA A 64 -11.24 27.98 0.53
N PRO A 65 -12.58 27.92 0.43
CA PRO A 65 -13.38 29.14 0.30
C PRO A 65 -13.37 29.92 1.63
N GLU A 66 -13.23 31.23 1.53
CA GLU A 66 -13.35 32.19 2.64
C GLU A 66 -14.44 33.22 2.34
N GLN A 67 -14.86 33.98 3.35
CA GLN A 67 -15.95 34.97 3.22
C GLN A 67 -15.72 35.97 2.08
N ASN A 68 -14.46 36.33 1.80
CA ASN A 68 -14.08 37.30 0.77
C ASN A 68 -13.25 36.69 -0.38
N GLY A 69 -13.34 35.37 -0.63
CA GLY A 69 -12.67 34.76 -1.78
C GLY A 69 -12.18 33.35 -1.53
N ILE A 70 -10.96 33.06 -1.99
CA ILE A 70 -10.35 31.75 -1.88
C ILE A 70 -8.99 31.92 -1.21
N SER A 71 -8.77 31.21 -0.11
CA SER A 71 -7.45 31.10 0.51
C SER A 71 -6.73 29.85 0.04
N TYR A 72 -5.41 29.97 -0.06
CA TYR A 72 -4.53 28.86 -0.36
C TYR A 72 -3.31 28.90 0.57
N GLN A 73 -2.87 27.73 1.02
CA GLN A 73 -1.71 27.62 1.89
C GLN A 73 -0.92 26.35 1.60
N SER A 74 0.40 26.44 1.73
CA SER A 74 1.28 25.27 1.75
C SER A 74 0.92 24.38 2.95
N LEU A 75 0.98 23.06 2.75
CA LEU A 75 0.79 22.08 3.81
C LEU A 75 2.10 21.65 4.47
N PHE A 76 3.24 22.15 4.00
CA PHE A 76 4.55 21.88 4.59
C PHE A 76 4.78 22.78 5.81
N VAL A 77 5.12 22.15 6.93
CA VAL A 77 5.49 22.83 8.18
C VAL A 77 6.83 22.28 8.63
N SER A 78 7.69 23.12 9.21
CA SER A 78 8.93 22.65 9.83
C SER A 78 8.70 22.41 11.32
N PRO A 79 8.78 21.16 11.81
CA PRO A 79 8.72 20.88 13.24
C PRO A 79 9.91 21.51 13.97
N SER A 80 9.68 22.02 15.18
CA SER A 80 10.73 22.58 16.03
C SER A 80 11.89 21.61 16.23
N GLY A 81 13.12 22.10 16.11
CA GLY A 81 14.34 21.29 16.24
C GLY A 81 14.74 20.52 14.99
N THR A 82 14.10 20.78 13.84
CA THR A 82 14.46 20.17 12.55
C THR A 82 14.62 21.26 11.48
N LEU A 83 15.45 21.01 10.47
CA LEU A 83 15.52 21.86 9.26
C LEU A 83 14.59 21.34 8.16
N ASP A 84 13.92 20.22 8.42
CA ASP A 84 13.07 19.54 7.47
C ASP A 84 11.67 20.13 7.49
N TRP A 85 11.04 20.07 6.32
CA TRP A 85 9.68 20.51 6.08
C TRP A 85 8.83 19.27 5.83
N VAL A 86 7.78 19.12 6.63
CA VAL A 86 6.91 17.94 6.60
C VAL A 86 5.52 18.34 6.16
N CYS A 87 5.00 17.68 5.13
CA CYS A 87 3.62 17.87 4.72
C CYS A 87 2.67 17.30 5.78
N THR A 88 1.89 18.17 6.41
CA THR A 88 0.89 17.83 7.44
C THR A 88 -0.17 16.83 6.99
N GLN A 89 -0.42 16.73 5.67
CA GLN A 89 -1.44 15.84 5.12
C GLN A 89 -0.93 14.43 4.78
N CYS A 90 0.31 14.28 4.28
CA CYS A 90 0.81 12.98 3.81
C CYS A 90 2.15 12.54 4.44
N GLY A 91 2.78 13.40 5.24
CA GLY A 91 4.06 13.14 5.88
C GLY A 91 5.21 12.93 4.89
N THR A 92 5.13 13.58 3.71
CA THR A 92 6.29 13.74 2.83
C THR A 92 7.23 14.77 3.45
N VAL A 93 8.53 14.49 3.39
CA VAL A 93 9.59 15.36 3.93
C VAL A 93 10.34 16.01 2.78
N THR A 94 10.64 17.30 2.90
CA THR A 94 11.51 18.08 2.01
C THR A 94 12.53 18.84 2.84
N HIS A 95 13.73 19.07 2.29
CA HIS A 95 14.81 19.79 2.99
C HIS A 95 14.79 21.30 2.74
N ALA A 96 13.80 21.78 1.99
CA ALA A 96 13.58 23.18 1.70
C ALA A 96 12.07 23.48 1.76
N PRO A 97 11.67 24.68 2.21
CA PRO A 97 10.31 25.15 2.06
C PRO A 97 9.98 25.35 0.59
N LEU A 98 8.70 25.25 0.24
CA LEU A 98 8.24 25.84 -1.01
C LEU A 98 8.28 27.37 -0.88
N SER A 99 8.80 28.02 -1.91
CA SER A 99 8.69 29.48 -2.06
C SER A 99 7.24 29.92 -2.23
N GLU A 100 6.93 31.16 -1.85
CA GLU A 100 5.58 31.71 -2.03
C GLU A 100 5.14 31.70 -3.50
N SER A 101 6.06 31.94 -4.45
CA SER A 101 5.76 31.89 -5.88
C SER A 101 5.37 30.50 -6.36
N GLU A 102 6.03 29.44 -5.88
CA GLU A 102 5.66 28.06 -6.21
C GLU A 102 4.27 27.71 -5.66
N VAL A 103 3.96 28.14 -4.44
CA VAL A 103 2.65 27.92 -3.82
C VAL A 103 1.55 28.65 -4.60
N GLU A 104 1.81 29.89 -5.01
CA GLU A 104 0.89 30.69 -5.82
C GLU A 104 0.67 30.07 -7.22
N GLU A 105 1.72 29.59 -7.88
CA GLU A 105 1.61 28.92 -9.18
C GLU A 105 0.76 27.64 -9.07
N MET A 106 1.02 26.82 -8.05
CA MET A 106 0.20 25.64 -7.78
C MET A 106 -1.27 26.02 -7.51
N ALA A 107 -1.51 27.08 -6.73
CA ALA A 107 -2.86 27.57 -6.46
C ALA A 107 -3.56 27.98 -7.77
N LYS A 108 -2.92 28.84 -8.58
CA LYS A 108 -3.43 29.27 -9.90
C LYS A 108 -3.74 28.08 -10.80
N PHE A 109 -2.85 27.09 -10.86
CA PHE A 109 -3.07 25.88 -11.65
C PHE A 109 -4.33 25.11 -11.22
N TYR A 110 -4.50 24.87 -9.91
CA TYR A 110 -5.65 24.14 -9.39
C TYR A 110 -6.95 24.94 -9.42
N LEU A 111 -6.89 26.26 -9.28
CA LEU A 111 -8.03 27.17 -9.45
C LEU A 111 -8.51 27.20 -10.91
N ALA A 112 -7.59 27.22 -11.87
CA ALA A 112 -7.92 27.08 -13.28
C ALA A 112 -8.39 25.65 -13.65
N ASN A 113 -8.04 24.65 -12.85
CA ASN A 113 -8.36 23.24 -13.10
C ASN A 113 -9.00 22.54 -11.87
N PRO A 114 -10.18 22.97 -11.39
CA PRO A 114 -10.74 22.49 -10.12
C PRO A 114 -11.03 20.97 -10.14
N LYS A 115 -11.40 20.44 -11.31
CA LYS A 115 -11.57 18.98 -11.52
C LYS A 115 -10.29 18.19 -11.26
N LYS A 116 -9.10 18.73 -11.59
CA LYS A 116 -7.82 18.06 -11.33
C LYS A 116 -7.52 18.02 -9.84
N TYR A 117 -7.76 19.12 -9.12
CA TYR A 117 -7.62 19.16 -7.66
C TYR A 117 -8.53 18.13 -6.98
N SER A 118 -9.83 18.16 -7.29
CA SER A 118 -10.81 17.21 -6.75
C SER A 118 -10.45 15.75 -7.07
N LYS A 119 -10.04 15.46 -8.32
CA LYS A 119 -9.61 14.11 -8.72
C LYS A 119 -8.39 13.63 -7.93
N LYS A 120 -7.41 14.52 -7.72
CA LYS A 120 -6.18 14.23 -6.98
C LYS A 120 -6.49 14.02 -5.48
N MET A 121 -7.32 14.87 -4.89
CA MET A 121 -7.79 14.72 -3.51
C MET A 121 -8.56 13.42 -3.28
N ARG A 122 -9.49 13.06 -4.19
CA ARG A 122 -10.23 11.79 -4.11
C ARG A 122 -9.31 10.57 -4.15
N LYS A 123 -8.26 10.61 -4.98
CA LYS A 123 -7.25 9.54 -5.04
C LYS A 123 -6.42 9.49 -3.75
N PHE A 124 -6.02 10.66 -3.25
CA PHE A 124 -5.32 10.77 -1.97
C PHE A 124 -6.15 10.12 -0.86
N GLU A 125 -7.40 10.53 -0.66
CA GLU A 125 -8.27 10.01 0.41
C GLU A 125 -8.47 8.49 0.30
N LYS A 126 -8.68 7.98 -0.92
CA LYS A 126 -8.82 6.54 -1.16
C LYS A 126 -7.61 5.74 -0.69
N HIS A 127 -6.40 6.29 -0.87
CA HIS A 127 -5.17 5.62 -0.49
C HIS A 127 -4.80 5.88 0.97
N ALA A 128 -4.99 7.10 1.47
CA ALA A 128 -4.77 7.48 2.86
C ALA A 128 -5.61 6.60 3.81
N LYS A 129 -6.90 6.41 3.52
CA LYS A 129 -7.78 5.52 4.31
C LYS A 129 -7.31 4.06 4.38
N LYS A 130 -6.46 3.63 3.44
CA LYS A 130 -5.93 2.26 3.38
C LYS A 130 -4.48 2.14 3.86
N SER A 131 -3.84 3.26 4.18
CA SER A 131 -2.48 3.29 4.72
C SER A 131 -2.44 3.33 6.24
N PHE A 132 -3.56 3.65 6.90
CA PHE A 132 -3.74 3.54 8.35
C PHE A 132 -4.22 2.12 8.71
#